data_AF-A0AAD0VDS6-F1
#
_entry.id   AF-A0AAD0VDS6-F1
#
_cell.length_a   1.000
_cell.length_b   1.000
_cell.length_c   1.000
_cell.angle_alpha   90.00
_cell.angle_beta   90.00
_cell.angle_gamma   90.00
#
_symmetry.space_group_name_H-M   'P 1'
#
loop_
_entity.id
_entity.type
_entity.pdbx_description
1 polymer ?
#
loop_
_entity_poly.entity_id
_entity_poly.type
_entity_poly.pdbx_seq_one_letter_code
_entity_poly.pdbx_strand_id
1 'polypeptide(L)'
;MRGTVDGFTQGPAILALAFLVACLGAAVGLRCAIRPSRTARTGRPSGTVRLLLGALSVGFGIWIMHHVAITGFTVVETPLSRDRPHVLIGLVVVVVMAGVGLFVVGYRGATRMALITGGALTGLGIASTHYLGMAGIRFQGHFTYETPLVVLSVLIAATAATAALRAALSTRTLLSGLGAGVMMALAVTGMHYTGMAALGVQLQPGVSSVVSADPPAD
;
A
#
# COMPACT_ATOMS: atom_id res chain seq x y z
N MET A 1 -4.24 28.72 -6.34
CA MET A 1 -5.47 27.99 -6.73
C MET A 1 -5.45 26.64 -6.04
N ARG A 2 -6.55 26.19 -5.43
CA ARG A 2 -6.65 24.82 -4.87
C ARG A 2 -6.98 23.90 -6.03
N GLY A 3 -6.05 23.03 -6.43
CA GLY A 3 -6.34 21.96 -7.37
C GLY A 3 -7.31 20.97 -6.73
N THR A 4 -8.49 20.80 -7.30
CA THR A 4 -9.41 19.71 -6.93
C THR A 4 -8.78 18.40 -7.40
N VAL A 5 -8.47 17.54 -6.43
CA VAL A 5 -7.93 16.20 -6.69
C VAL A 5 -9.10 15.28 -7.01
N ASP A 6 -9.46 15.17 -8.29
CA ASP A 6 -10.44 14.18 -8.73
C ASP A 6 -9.78 12.80 -8.78
N GLY A 7 -9.82 12.09 -7.64
CA GLY A 7 -9.28 10.73 -7.51
C GLY A 7 -10.09 9.62 -8.20
N PHE A 8 -11.03 9.97 -9.07
CA PHE A 8 -12.02 9.05 -9.65
C PHE A 8 -12.14 9.12 -11.18
N THR A 9 -11.22 9.77 -11.90
CA THR A 9 -11.26 9.89 -13.36
C THR A 9 -11.24 8.55 -14.11
N GLN A 10 -10.74 7.48 -13.48
CA GLN A 10 -10.74 6.11 -14.00
C GLN A 10 -11.92 5.25 -13.49
N GLY A 11 -12.79 5.81 -12.66
CA GLY A 11 -13.96 5.16 -12.05
C GLY A 11 -13.65 4.35 -10.78
N PRO A 12 -14.62 4.25 -9.84
CA PRO A 12 -14.44 3.53 -8.57
C PRO A 12 -14.16 2.03 -8.76
N ALA A 13 -14.48 1.47 -9.94
CA ALA A 13 -14.25 0.08 -10.28
C ALA A 13 -12.76 -0.31 -10.27
N ILE A 14 -11.86 0.57 -10.71
CA ILE A 14 -10.41 0.30 -10.70
C ILE A 14 -9.85 0.27 -9.28
N LEU A 15 -10.34 1.17 -8.40
CA LEU A 15 -9.97 1.15 -6.99
C LEU A 15 -10.51 -0.09 -6.29
N ALA A 16 -11.76 -0.49 -6.59
CA ALA A 16 -12.34 -1.71 -6.07
C ALA A 16 -11.57 -2.95 -6.52
N LEU A 17 -11.18 -3.02 -7.79
CA LEU A 17 -10.36 -4.12 -8.32
C LEU A 17 -8.98 -4.15 -7.66
N ALA A 18 -8.32 -3.00 -7.49
CA ALA A 18 -7.05 -2.88 -6.80
C ALA A 18 -7.15 -3.35 -5.33
N PHE A 19 -8.24 -2.99 -4.64
CA PHE A 19 -8.54 -3.46 -3.31
C PHE A 19 -8.73 -4.97 -3.25
N LEU A 20 -9.47 -5.55 -4.22
CA LEU A 20 -9.66 -7.00 -4.32
C LEU A 20 -8.35 -7.74 -4.60
N VAL A 21 -7.50 -7.21 -5.49
CA VAL A 21 -6.17 -7.78 -5.76
C VAL A 21 -5.29 -7.72 -4.51
N ALA A 22 -5.32 -6.63 -3.75
CA ALA A 22 -4.63 -6.55 -2.46
C ALA A 22 -5.16 -7.58 -1.44
N CYS A 23 -6.49 -7.73 -1.34
CA CYS A 23 -7.11 -8.73 -0.47
C CYS A 23 -6.68 -10.14 -0.83
N LEU A 24 -6.73 -10.48 -2.13
CA LEU A 24 -6.36 -11.79 -2.65
C LEU A 24 -4.86 -12.04 -2.45
N GLY A 25 -4.01 -11.08 -2.80
CA GLY A 25 -2.55 -11.17 -2.64
C GLY A 25 -2.14 -11.36 -1.17
N ALA A 26 -2.79 -10.63 -0.26
CA ALA A 26 -2.60 -10.79 1.18
C ALA A 26 -3.12 -12.14 1.67
N ALA A 27 -4.34 -12.54 1.30
CA ALA A 27 -4.93 -13.81 1.72
C ALA A 27 -4.13 -15.03 1.24
N VAL A 28 -3.67 -15.02 -0.02
CA VAL A 28 -2.82 -16.05 -0.59
C VAL A 28 -1.46 -16.06 0.11
N GLY A 29 -0.84 -14.89 0.27
CA GLY A 29 0.50 -14.81 0.84
C GLY A 29 0.56 -15.20 2.33
N LEU A 30 -0.42 -14.76 3.13
CA LEU A 30 -0.58 -15.16 4.52
C LEU A 30 -0.83 -16.68 4.65
N ARG A 31 -1.63 -17.26 3.76
CA ARG A 31 -1.86 -18.73 3.76
C ARG A 31 -0.61 -19.52 3.40
N CYS A 32 0.20 -19.05 2.45
CA CYS A 32 1.49 -19.67 2.14
C CYS A 32 2.46 -19.59 3.31
N ALA A 33 2.49 -18.46 4.02
CA ALA A 33 3.39 -18.22 5.14
C ALA A 33 2.99 -18.99 6.42
N ILE A 34 1.69 -19.11 6.72
CA ILE A 34 1.21 -19.54 8.04
C ILE A 34 0.83 -21.03 8.09
N ARG A 35 0.62 -21.72 6.96
CA ARG A 35 0.27 -23.15 6.99
C ARG A 35 1.44 -24.00 7.52
N PRO A 36 1.29 -24.70 8.66
CA PRO A 36 2.32 -25.61 9.13
C PRO A 36 2.34 -26.87 8.26
N SER A 37 3.54 -27.28 7.87
CA SER A 37 3.78 -28.57 7.22
C SER A 37 3.60 -29.68 8.25
N ARG A 38 2.36 -30.14 8.47
CA ARG A 38 2.11 -31.38 9.22
C ARG A 38 2.36 -32.64 8.38
N THR A 39 2.84 -32.51 7.16
CA THR A 39 3.19 -33.66 6.33
C THR A 39 4.44 -33.33 5.53
N ALA A 40 5.57 -33.90 5.94
CA ALA A 40 6.70 -34.14 5.08
C ALA A 40 6.26 -35.15 4.00
N ARG A 41 5.48 -34.68 3.02
CA ARG A 41 5.18 -35.44 1.81
C ARG A 41 6.16 -34.97 0.75
N THR A 42 6.91 -35.92 0.21
CA THR A 42 7.85 -35.76 -0.90
C THR A 42 7.22 -34.87 -1.99
N GLY A 43 7.86 -33.72 -2.28
CA GLY A 43 7.43 -32.79 -3.33
C GLY A 43 6.82 -31.44 -2.89
N ARG A 44 6.70 -31.11 -1.60
CA ARG A 44 6.28 -29.75 -1.16
C ARG A 44 7.46 -28.79 -1.00
N PRO A 45 7.32 -27.51 -1.40
CA PRO A 45 8.37 -26.50 -1.25
C PRO A 45 8.76 -26.31 0.23
N SER A 46 10.06 -26.05 0.46
CA SER A 46 10.61 -25.85 1.80
C SER A 46 9.91 -24.71 2.56
N GLY A 47 10.00 -24.69 3.89
CA GLY A 47 9.42 -23.64 4.72
C GLY A 47 9.80 -22.22 4.24
N THR A 48 11.06 -22.04 3.85
CA THR A 48 11.62 -20.80 3.30
C THR A 48 11.02 -20.43 1.95
N VAL A 49 10.86 -21.38 1.02
CA VAL A 49 10.28 -21.11 -0.31
C VAL A 49 8.83 -20.62 -0.19
N ARG A 50 8.05 -21.16 0.75
CA ARG A 50 6.68 -20.70 0.99
C ARG A 50 6.62 -19.30 1.59
N LEU A 51 7.56 -18.96 2.46
CA LEU A 51 7.68 -17.61 3.01
C LEU A 51 8.08 -16.60 1.92
N LEU A 52 8.99 -16.98 1.01
CA LEU A 52 9.31 -16.16 -0.16
C LEU A 52 8.08 -15.95 -1.06
N LEU A 53 7.37 -17.01 -1.42
CA LEU A 53 6.15 -16.91 -2.22
C LEU A 53 5.09 -16.06 -1.52
N GLY A 54 4.97 -16.18 -0.19
CA GLY A 54 4.09 -15.38 0.63
C GLY A 54 4.46 -13.89 0.62
N ALA A 55 5.74 -13.59 0.81
CA ALA A 55 6.29 -12.23 0.79
C ALA A 55 6.08 -11.57 -0.57
N LEU A 56 6.36 -12.29 -1.67
CA LEU A 56 6.12 -11.82 -3.03
C LEU A 56 4.63 -11.54 -3.24
N SER A 57 3.74 -12.47 -2.90
CA SER A 57 2.29 -12.30 -3.06
C SER A 57 1.74 -11.10 -2.27
N VAL A 58 2.15 -10.93 -1.01
CA VAL A 58 1.75 -9.78 -0.18
C VAL A 58 2.32 -8.48 -0.75
N GLY A 59 3.61 -8.47 -1.08
CA GLY A 59 4.29 -7.28 -1.59
C GLY A 59 3.73 -6.81 -2.93
N PHE A 60 3.53 -7.72 -3.89
CA PHE A 60 2.87 -7.41 -5.15
C PHE A 60 1.44 -6.90 -4.95
N GLY A 61 0.66 -7.50 -4.04
CA GLY A 61 -0.70 -7.03 -3.75
C GLY A 61 -0.72 -5.59 -3.20
N ILE A 62 0.15 -5.29 -2.23
CA ILE A 62 0.28 -3.94 -1.65
C ILE A 62 0.75 -2.93 -2.71
N TRP A 63 1.76 -3.32 -3.51
CA TRP A 63 2.34 -2.46 -4.54
C TRP A 63 1.35 -2.17 -5.66
N ILE A 64 0.63 -3.19 -6.18
CA ILE A 64 -0.38 -2.99 -7.23
C ILE A 64 -1.43 -2.00 -6.75
N MET A 65 -1.94 -2.16 -5.52
CA MET A 65 -2.95 -1.24 -4.98
C MET A 65 -2.43 0.20 -4.91
N HIS A 66 -1.25 0.42 -4.33
CA HIS A 66 -0.67 1.76 -4.23
C HIS A 66 -0.35 2.37 -5.59
N HIS A 67 0.20 1.58 -6.50
CA HIS A 67 0.56 2.08 -7.82
C HIS A 67 -0.70 2.45 -8.62
N VAL A 68 -1.70 1.56 -8.65
CA VAL A 68 -2.97 1.79 -9.33
C VAL A 68 -3.71 2.99 -8.73
N ALA A 69 -3.76 3.09 -7.41
CA ALA A 69 -4.37 4.23 -6.72
C ALA A 69 -3.67 5.54 -7.11
N ILE A 70 -2.33 5.57 -7.07
CA ILE A 70 -1.54 6.75 -7.41
C ILE A 70 -1.64 7.10 -8.91
N THR A 71 -1.74 6.13 -9.82
CA THR A 71 -1.97 6.40 -11.26
C THR A 71 -3.39 6.86 -11.56
N GLY A 72 -4.35 6.52 -10.70
CA GLY A 72 -5.73 7.01 -10.80
C GLY A 72 -5.87 8.49 -10.44
N PHE A 73 -4.88 9.08 -9.76
CA PHE A 73 -4.83 10.51 -9.50
C PHE A 73 -4.24 11.25 -10.70
N THR A 74 -5.11 11.86 -11.49
CA THR A 74 -4.73 12.86 -12.49
C THR A 74 -4.87 14.24 -11.86
N VAL A 75 -3.76 14.97 -11.73
CA VAL A 75 -3.82 16.41 -11.46
C VAL A 75 -4.12 17.08 -12.79
N VAL A 76 -5.32 17.66 -12.91
CA VAL A 76 -5.68 18.54 -14.03
C VAL A 76 -4.60 19.64 -14.10
N GLU A 77 -4.03 19.89 -15.28
CA GLU A 77 -3.03 20.93 -15.64
C GLU A 77 -1.53 20.55 -15.84
N THR A 78 -1.03 19.33 -15.58
CA THR A 78 0.36 18.99 -15.99
C THR A 78 0.59 17.51 -16.35
N PRO A 79 1.38 17.20 -17.40
CA PRO A 79 1.83 15.83 -17.68
C PRO A 79 2.75 15.36 -16.55
N LEU A 80 2.26 14.44 -15.72
CA LEU A 80 3.03 13.83 -14.64
C LEU A 80 4.10 12.91 -15.25
N SER A 81 5.33 13.41 -15.35
CA SER A 81 6.48 12.55 -15.64
C SER A 81 6.80 11.74 -14.38
N ARG A 82 6.65 10.41 -14.49
CA ARG A 82 6.95 9.50 -13.40
C ARG A 82 8.25 8.75 -13.70
N ASP A 83 9.20 8.89 -12.79
CA ASP A 83 10.45 8.17 -12.87
C ASP A 83 10.19 6.69 -12.59
N ARG A 84 10.31 5.86 -13.64
CA ARG A 84 10.24 4.39 -13.57
C ARG A 84 11.06 3.76 -12.42
N PRO A 85 12.26 4.24 -12.04
CA PRO A 85 13.01 3.61 -10.94
C PRO A 85 12.30 3.69 -9.57
N HIS A 86 11.58 4.77 -9.26
CA HIS A 86 10.93 4.94 -7.95
C HIS A 86 9.81 3.90 -7.73
N VAL A 87 9.11 3.52 -8.79
CA VAL A 87 8.07 2.51 -8.77
C VAL A 87 8.65 1.12 -8.46
N LEU A 88 9.80 0.79 -9.08
CA LEU A 88 10.47 -0.50 -8.87
C LEU A 88 11.12 -0.58 -7.48
N ILE A 89 11.73 0.51 -7.01
CA ILE A 89 12.28 0.58 -5.65
C ILE A 89 11.16 0.38 -4.62
N GLY A 90 9.99 0.98 -4.84
CA GLY A 90 8.83 0.79 -3.96
C GLY A 90 8.41 -0.68 -3.86
N LEU A 91 8.37 -1.39 -4.99
CA LEU A 91 8.08 -2.82 -5.03
C LEU A 91 9.11 -3.63 -4.22
N VAL A 92 10.41 -3.38 -4.45
CA VAL A 92 11.48 -4.08 -3.75
C VAL A 92 11.39 -3.84 -2.24
N VAL A 93 11.21 -2.58 -1.83
CA VAL A 93 11.11 -2.21 -0.41
C VAL A 93 9.94 -2.91 0.26
N VAL A 94 8.74 -2.90 -0.32
CA VAL A 94 7.59 -3.56 0.32
C VAL A 94 7.74 -5.07 0.37
N VAL A 95 8.27 -5.70 -0.69
CA VAL A 95 8.51 -7.15 -0.71
C VAL A 95 9.51 -7.53 0.38
N VAL A 96 10.60 -6.78 0.53
CA VAL A 96 11.60 -7.03 1.57
C VAL A 96 11.01 -6.80 2.96
N MET A 97 10.36 -5.66 3.22
CA MET A 97 9.85 -5.35 4.56
C MET A 97 8.70 -6.27 4.97
N ALA A 98 7.73 -6.51 4.09
CA ALA A 98 6.66 -7.48 4.33
C ALA A 98 7.21 -8.90 4.45
N GLY A 99 8.24 -9.25 3.68
CA GLY A 99 8.91 -10.54 3.74
C GLY A 99 9.62 -10.77 5.06
N VAL A 100 10.39 -9.80 5.56
CA VAL A 100 11.02 -9.88 6.89
C VAL A 100 9.94 -9.98 7.97
N GLY A 101 8.86 -9.20 7.87
CA GLY A 101 7.75 -9.28 8.81
C GLY A 101 7.08 -10.65 8.84
N LEU A 102 6.78 -11.23 7.68
CA LEU A 102 6.25 -12.59 7.54
C LEU A 102 7.24 -13.65 8.03
N PHE A 103 8.54 -13.47 7.79
CA PHE A 103 9.57 -14.42 8.24
C PHE A 103 9.67 -14.44 9.76
N VAL A 104 9.72 -13.26 10.40
CA VAL A 104 9.75 -13.15 11.86
C VAL A 104 8.53 -13.83 12.49
N VAL A 105 7.33 -13.59 11.95
CA VAL A 105 6.09 -14.21 12.43
C VAL A 105 6.02 -15.70 12.10
N GLY A 106 6.50 -16.10 10.93
CA GLY A 106 6.49 -17.50 10.46
C GLY A 106 7.40 -18.41 11.28
N TYR A 107 8.56 -17.93 11.72
CA TYR A 107 9.49 -18.70 12.55
C TYR A 107 9.20 -18.60 14.06
N ARG A 108 8.82 -17.42 14.57
CA ARG A 108 8.57 -17.21 16.01
C ARG A 108 7.12 -17.45 16.42
N GLY A 109 6.22 -17.71 15.48
CA GLY A 109 4.80 -17.91 15.73
C GLY A 109 4.09 -16.65 16.26
N ALA A 110 2.92 -16.84 16.87
CA ALA A 110 2.04 -15.77 17.36
C ALA A 110 2.51 -15.10 18.66
N THR A 111 3.82 -15.01 18.89
CA THR A 111 4.35 -14.30 20.05
C THR A 111 4.07 -12.79 19.94
N ARG A 112 3.79 -12.14 21.08
CA ARG A 112 3.47 -10.70 21.11
C ARG A 112 4.57 -9.87 20.43
N MET A 113 5.84 -10.19 20.70
CA MET A 113 6.97 -9.50 20.09
C MET A 113 7.04 -9.72 18.58
N ALA A 114 6.89 -10.96 18.09
CA ALA A 114 6.93 -11.24 16.66
C ALA A 114 5.80 -10.55 15.89
N LEU A 115 4.59 -10.49 16.46
CA LEU A 115 3.45 -9.79 15.89
C LEU A 115 3.70 -8.29 15.79
N ILE A 116 4.19 -7.65 16.87
CA ILE A 116 4.48 -6.22 16.88
C ILE A 116 5.59 -5.90 15.89
N THR A 117 6.71 -6.63 15.91
CA THR A 117 7.82 -6.38 14.97
C THR A 117 7.41 -6.67 13.54
N GLY A 118 6.67 -7.76 13.29
CA GLY A 118 6.24 -8.14 11.95
C GLY A 118 5.21 -7.18 11.37
N GLY A 119 4.25 -6.74 12.17
CA GLY A 119 3.26 -5.74 11.77
C GLY A 119 3.86 -4.36 11.58
N ALA A 120 4.79 -3.95 12.44
CA ALA A 120 5.53 -2.69 12.27
C ALA A 120 6.35 -2.68 10.96
N LEU A 121 7.12 -3.74 10.69
CA LEU A 121 7.89 -3.86 9.44
C LEU A 121 6.98 -3.86 8.22
N THR A 122 5.90 -4.64 8.26
CA THR A 122 4.95 -4.70 7.13
C THR A 122 4.25 -3.35 6.93
N GLY A 123 3.85 -2.67 8.01
CA GLY A 123 3.25 -1.33 7.98
C GLY A 123 4.20 -0.27 7.44
N LEU A 124 5.48 -0.32 7.82
CA LEU A 124 6.53 0.54 7.25
C LEU A 124 6.72 0.27 5.76
N GLY A 125 6.64 -0.99 5.31
CA GLY A 125 6.66 -1.34 3.89
C GLY A 125 5.51 -0.72 3.11
N ILE A 126 4.29 -0.79 3.66
CA ILE A 126 3.09 -0.15 3.10
C ILE A 126 3.30 1.38 2.99
N ALA A 127 3.71 2.04 4.08
CA ALA A 127 3.97 3.48 4.08
C ALA A 127 5.06 3.87 3.07
N SER A 128 6.14 3.10 3.00
CA SER A 128 7.25 3.33 2.07
C SER A 128 6.77 3.30 0.62
N THR A 129 5.91 2.33 0.23
CA THR A 129 5.36 2.30 -1.13
C THR A 129 4.53 3.53 -1.47
N HIS A 130 3.79 4.07 -0.51
CA HIS A 130 3.00 5.28 -0.73
C HIS A 130 3.89 6.51 -0.91
N TYR A 131 4.77 6.77 0.05
CA TYR A 131 5.62 7.98 0.03
C TYR A 131 6.65 7.95 -1.09
N LEU A 132 7.23 6.77 -1.39
CA LEU A 132 8.16 6.63 -2.52
C LEU A 132 7.43 6.74 -3.87
N GLY A 133 6.19 6.26 -3.95
CA GLY A 133 5.31 6.47 -5.09
C GLY A 133 5.01 7.96 -5.32
N MET A 134 4.78 8.72 -4.24
CA MET A 134 4.56 10.17 -4.28
C MET A 134 5.84 10.96 -4.61
N ALA A 135 6.99 10.56 -4.06
CA ALA A 135 8.29 11.18 -4.36
C ALA A 135 8.68 11.04 -5.84
N GLY A 136 8.20 9.98 -6.51
CA GLY A 136 8.39 9.80 -7.95
C GLY A 136 7.47 10.67 -8.84
N ILE A 137 6.60 11.51 -8.27
CA ILE A 137 5.78 12.48 -9.03
C ILE A 137 6.59 13.75 -9.24
N ARG A 138 6.88 14.08 -10.50
CA ARG A 138 7.40 15.39 -10.89
C ARG A 138 6.25 16.26 -11.40
N PHE A 139 5.97 17.37 -10.72
CA PHE A 139 5.01 18.39 -11.14
C PHE A 139 5.56 19.79 -10.80
N GLN A 140 5.01 20.84 -11.39
CA GLN A 140 5.43 22.23 -11.12
C GLN A 140 4.80 22.75 -9.82
N GLY A 141 5.32 22.30 -8.68
CA GLY A 141 4.94 22.72 -7.33
C GLY A 141 5.65 21.90 -6.25
N HIS A 142 5.34 22.17 -4.98
CA HIS A 142 5.87 21.42 -3.84
C HIS A 142 4.75 20.75 -3.05
N PHE A 143 4.92 19.48 -2.70
CA PHE A 143 4.07 18.81 -1.71
C PHE A 143 4.51 19.24 -0.31
N THR A 144 3.60 19.81 0.48
CA THR A 144 3.81 20.01 1.91
C THR A 144 3.15 18.87 2.66
N TYR A 145 3.93 18.15 3.47
CA TYR A 145 3.43 17.06 4.30
C TYR A 145 3.25 17.54 5.73
N GLU A 146 2.05 17.36 6.30
CA GLU A 146 1.90 17.50 7.73
C GLU A 146 2.44 16.26 8.44
N THR A 147 3.60 16.42 9.09
CA THR A 147 4.26 15.37 9.89
C THR A 147 3.31 14.60 10.82
N PRO A 148 2.37 15.23 11.57
CA PRO A 148 1.46 14.47 12.44
C PRO A 148 0.54 13.52 11.67
N LEU A 149 0.03 13.92 10.50
CA LEU A 149 -0.84 13.07 9.67
C LEU A 149 -0.05 11.95 8.98
N VAL A 150 1.22 12.19 8.63
CA VAL A 150 2.15 11.15 8.15
C VAL A 150 2.41 10.11 9.23
N VAL A 151 2.70 10.54 10.46
CA VAL A 151 2.91 9.61 11.58
C VAL A 151 1.63 8.80 11.84
N LEU A 152 0.47 9.45 11.82
CA LEU A 152 -0.82 8.78 12.00
C LEU A 152 -1.09 7.73 10.91
N SER A 153 -0.78 8.04 9.65
CA SER A 153 -0.95 7.09 8.53
C SER A 153 -0.09 5.83 8.73
N VAL A 154 1.16 6.01 9.15
CA VAL A 154 2.11 4.91 9.44
C VAL A 154 1.62 4.07 10.62
N LEU A 155 1.10 4.71 11.68
CA LEU A 155 0.54 4.01 12.84
C LEU A 155 -0.70 3.19 12.47
N ILE A 156 -1.58 3.73 11.62
CA ILE A 156 -2.73 2.99 11.09
C ILE A 156 -2.27 1.76 10.32
N ALA A 157 -1.29 1.91 9.41
CA ALA A 157 -0.75 0.79 8.66
C ALA A 157 -0.14 -0.29 9.57
N ALA A 158 0.68 0.10 10.54
CA ALA A 158 1.36 -0.83 11.45
C ALA A 158 0.38 -1.57 12.36
N THR A 159 -0.59 -0.87 12.95
CA THR A 159 -1.58 -1.48 13.85
C THR A 159 -2.53 -2.42 13.11
N ALA A 160 -3.02 -2.01 11.94
CA ALA A 160 -3.88 -2.85 11.11
C ALA A 160 -3.15 -4.05 10.51
N ALA A 161 -1.89 -3.90 10.07
CA ALA A 161 -1.06 -5.03 9.64
C ALA A 161 -0.79 -6.02 10.78
N THR A 162 -0.55 -5.52 12.00
CA THR A 162 -0.40 -6.37 13.20
C THR A 162 -1.67 -7.16 13.48
N ALA A 163 -2.84 -6.51 13.39
CA ALA A 163 -4.14 -7.15 13.57
C ALA A 163 -4.39 -8.23 12.50
N ALA A 164 -4.08 -7.95 11.23
CA ALA A 164 -4.19 -8.90 10.14
C ALA A 164 -3.29 -10.14 10.35
N LEU A 165 -2.03 -9.94 10.75
CA LEU A 165 -1.10 -11.03 11.07
C LEU A 165 -1.60 -11.87 12.25
N ARG A 166 -2.09 -11.23 13.32
CA ARG A 166 -2.66 -11.92 14.48
C ARG A 166 -3.90 -12.73 14.08
N ALA A 167 -4.80 -12.17 13.28
CA ALA A 167 -6.00 -12.85 12.81
C ALA A 167 -5.63 -14.09 11.98
N ALA A 168 -4.69 -13.94 11.05
CA ALA A 168 -4.21 -15.02 10.20
C ALA A 168 -3.55 -16.17 10.99
N LEU A 169 -2.91 -15.86 12.12
CA LEU A 169 -2.34 -16.87 13.03
C LEU A 169 -3.36 -17.49 13.99
N SER A 170 -4.40 -16.74 14.38
CA SER A 170 -5.38 -17.15 15.39
C SER A 170 -6.31 -18.27 14.93
N THR A 171 -6.63 -18.34 13.64
CA THR A 171 -7.59 -19.31 13.10
C THR A 171 -7.10 -19.83 11.76
N ARG A 172 -6.92 -21.15 11.64
CA ARG A 172 -6.34 -21.79 10.43
C ARG A 172 -7.37 -22.07 9.33
N THR A 173 -8.49 -21.36 9.33
CA THR A 173 -9.60 -21.56 8.39
C THR A 173 -9.45 -20.70 7.14
N LEU A 174 -10.10 -21.10 6.04
CA LEU A 174 -10.13 -20.29 4.82
C LEU A 174 -10.74 -18.91 5.08
N LEU A 175 -11.79 -18.83 5.90
CA LEU A 175 -12.43 -17.57 6.29
C LEU A 175 -11.45 -16.63 7.01
N SER A 176 -10.60 -17.15 7.89
CA SER A 176 -9.60 -16.32 8.58
C SER A 176 -8.57 -15.72 7.63
N GLY A 177 -8.09 -16.50 6.66
CA GLY A 177 -7.18 -15.99 5.64
C GLY A 177 -7.82 -14.90 4.77
N LEU A 178 -9.12 -15.01 4.47
CA LEU A 178 -9.87 -13.97 3.77
C LEU A 178 -10.06 -12.73 4.65
N GLY A 179 -10.46 -12.91 5.91
CA GLY A 179 -10.62 -11.81 6.87
C GLY A 179 -9.32 -11.06 7.11
N ALA A 180 -8.18 -11.76 7.22
CA ALA A 180 -6.86 -11.14 7.32
C ALA A 180 -6.47 -10.40 6.03
N GLY A 181 -6.81 -10.94 4.86
CA GLY A 181 -6.62 -10.25 3.58
C GLY A 181 -7.42 -8.95 3.48
N VAL A 182 -8.68 -8.96 3.93
CA VAL A 182 -9.53 -7.76 4.02
C VAL A 182 -8.96 -6.75 5.01
N MET A 183 -8.54 -7.18 6.20
CA MET A 183 -7.88 -6.29 7.17
C MET A 183 -6.61 -5.66 6.60
N MET A 184 -5.84 -6.44 5.84
CA MET A 184 -4.64 -5.95 5.17
C MET A 184 -4.96 -4.91 4.10
N ALA A 185 -5.99 -5.16 3.28
CA ALA A 185 -6.42 -4.21 2.27
C ALA A 185 -7.01 -2.93 2.90
N LEU A 186 -7.73 -3.04 4.02
CA LEU A 186 -8.17 -1.90 4.82
C LEU A 186 -7.00 -1.11 5.39
N ALA A 187 -5.94 -1.77 5.85
CA ALA A 187 -4.71 -1.11 6.32
C ALA A 187 -4.07 -0.26 5.20
N VAL A 188 -3.92 -0.87 4.03
CA VAL A 188 -3.36 -0.24 2.83
C VAL A 188 -4.22 0.95 2.40
N THR A 189 -5.54 0.76 2.34
CA THR A 189 -6.49 1.81 1.90
C THR A 189 -6.59 2.94 2.90
N GLY A 190 -6.71 2.63 4.20
CA GLY A 190 -6.77 3.62 5.26
C GLY A 190 -5.51 4.47 5.34
N MET A 191 -4.33 3.85 5.25
CA MET A 191 -3.06 4.60 5.19
C MET A 191 -3.01 5.46 3.94
N HIS A 192 -3.40 4.94 2.78
CA HIS A 192 -3.39 5.68 1.53
C HIS A 192 -4.25 6.95 1.60
N TYR A 193 -5.51 6.86 2.05
CA TYR A 193 -6.38 8.02 2.18
C TYR A 193 -5.89 9.00 3.26
N THR A 194 -5.37 8.50 4.38
CA THR A 194 -4.81 9.36 5.43
C THR A 194 -3.54 10.07 4.96
N GLY A 195 -2.70 9.38 4.18
CA GLY A 195 -1.51 9.94 3.56
C GLY A 195 -1.84 10.99 2.50
N MET A 196 -2.90 10.77 1.72
CA MET A 196 -3.43 11.77 0.80
C MET A 196 -4.02 12.98 1.52
N ALA A 197 -4.72 12.78 2.64
CA ALA A 197 -5.21 13.87 3.49
C ALA A 197 -4.08 14.67 4.16
N ALA A 198 -2.91 14.03 4.37
CA ALA A 198 -1.70 14.68 4.87
C ALA A 198 -1.00 15.58 3.84
N LEU A 199 -1.40 15.52 2.57
CA LEU A 199 -0.84 16.33 1.49
C LEU A 199 -1.54 17.67 1.43
N GLY A 200 -0.81 18.73 1.75
CA GLY A 200 -1.11 20.08 1.27
C GLY A 200 -0.47 20.29 -0.10
N VAL A 201 -1.24 20.75 -1.08
CA VAL A 201 -0.73 21.17 -2.39
C VAL A 201 -0.63 22.69 -2.39
N GLN A 202 0.60 23.21 -2.35
CA GLN A 202 0.87 24.62 -2.62
C GLN A 202 1.36 24.76 -4.07
N LEU A 203 0.51 25.32 -4.93
CA LEU A 203 0.89 25.71 -6.29
C LEU A 203 1.69 27.01 -6.23
N GLN A 204 2.80 27.09 -6.97
CA GLN A 204 3.62 28.29 -7.06
C GLN A 204 2.79 29.45 -7.65
N PRO A 205 2.72 30.63 -7.01
CA PRO A 205 2.09 31.80 -7.62
C PRO A 205 3.00 32.29 -8.74
N GLY A 206 2.65 32.02 -10.01
CA GLY A 206 3.49 32.45 -11.13
C GLY A 206 3.16 31.95 -12.53
N VAL A 207 2.18 31.05 -12.72
CA VAL A 207 1.64 30.77 -14.07
C VAL A 207 0.29 31.47 -14.19
N SER A 208 0.33 32.52 -14.98
CA SER A 208 -0.68 33.54 -15.21
C SER A 208 -2.06 33.00 -15.58
N SER A 209 -3.05 33.63 -14.95
CA SER A 209 -4.40 33.87 -15.47
C SER A 209 -4.39 34.15 -16.99
N VAL A 210 -4.84 33.18 -17.78
CA VAL A 210 -5.40 33.41 -19.12
C VAL A 210 -6.68 32.60 -19.25
N VAL A 211 -7.65 32.86 -18.38
CA VAL A 211 -9.08 32.64 -18.68
C VAL A 211 -9.84 33.83 -18.07
N SER A 212 -9.57 35.02 -18.62
CA SER A 212 -10.59 36.06 -18.69
C SER A 212 -11.36 35.76 -19.97
N ALA A 213 -12.34 34.87 -19.88
CA ALA A 213 -13.35 34.76 -20.91
C ALA A 213 -14.29 35.96 -20.74
N ASP A 214 -13.93 37.09 -21.36
CA ASP A 214 -14.93 38.08 -21.74
C ASP A 214 -15.72 37.48 -22.92
N PRO A 215 -17.05 37.38 -22.84
CA PRO A 215 -17.85 37.08 -24.02
C PRO A 215 -17.82 38.30 -24.95
N PRO A 216 -17.62 38.12 -26.27
CA PRO A 216 -17.89 39.21 -27.20
C PRO A 216 -19.38 39.54 -27.14
N ALA A 217 -19.68 40.77 -26.74
CA ALA A 217 -20.90 41.44 -27.16
C ALA A 217 -20.78 41.64 -28.68
N ASP A 218 -21.77 41.13 -29.42
CA ASP A 218 -22.43 41.73 -30.60
C ASP A 218 -23.35 40.69 -31.24
#